data_AF-A0A1G1JTT7-F1
#
_entry.id   AF-A0A1G1JTT7-F1
#
_cell.length_a   1.000
_cell.length_b   1.000
_cell.length_c   1.000
_cell.angle_alpha   90.00
_cell.angle_beta   90.00
_cell.angle_gamma   90.00
#
_symmetry.space_group_name_H-M   'P 1'
#
loop_
_entity.id
_entity.type
_entity.pdbx_description
1 polymer ?
#
loop_
_entity_poly.entity_id
_entity_poly.type
_entity_poly.pdbx_seq_one_letter_code
_entity_poly.pdbx_strand_id
1 'polypeptide(L)' 'MVRTIVTLGESDKRWLDRYSDRHDRSTAETIRMAIKEFQKKTQEGDYRRVLKDTAGLLKGVDDSVRSVQKLRQEWD' A
#
# COMPACT_ATOMS: atom_id res chain seq x y z
N MET A 1 -7.87 20.92 2.64
CA MET A 1 -6.59 20.67 1.92
C MET A 1 -5.47 21.20 2.80
N VAL A 2 -4.44 20.38 3.09
CA VAL A 2 -3.28 20.79 3.90
C VAL A 2 -2.11 21.13 2.96
N ARG A 3 -1.36 22.20 3.25
CA ARG A 3 -0.15 22.54 2.52
C ARG A 3 1.05 21.87 3.19
N THR A 4 1.90 21.23 2.39
CA THR A 4 3.11 20.56 2.86
C THR A 4 4.31 21.12 2.10
N ILE A 5 5.37 21.46 2.82
CA ILE A 5 6.66 21.84 2.25
C ILE A 5 7.54 20.58 2.26
N VAL A 6 8.16 20.27 1.11
CA VAL A 6 9.06 19.13 0.97
C VAL A 6 10.41 19.60 0.44
N THR A 7 11.48 19.05 1.00
CA THR A 7 12.85 19.30 0.53
C THR A 7 13.28 18.11 -0.32
N LEU A 8 13.77 18.39 -1.53
CA LEU A 8 14.24 17.39 -2.48
C LEU A 8 15.66 17.73 -2.91
N GLY A 9 16.45 16.71 -3.25
CA GLY A 9 17.70 16.92 -3.95
C GLY A 9 17.46 17.60 -5.30
N GLU A 10 18.44 18.35 -5.77
CA GLU A 10 18.30 19.10 -7.02
C GLU A 10 18.03 18.18 -8.23
N SER A 11 18.71 17.03 -8.29
CA SER A 11 18.48 16.00 -9.31
C SER A 11 17.04 15.49 -9.31
N ASP A 12 16.49 15.25 -8.13
CA ASP A 12 15.15 14.66 -7.95
C ASP A 12 14.08 15.68 -8.32
N LYS A 13 14.26 16.94 -7.93
CA LYS A 13 13.38 18.04 -8.33
C LYS A 13 13.35 18.22 -9.84
N ARG A 14 14.53 18.25 -10.50
CA ARG A 14 14.63 18.35 -11.97
C ARG A 14 14.00 17.16 -12.68
N TRP A 15 14.13 15.96 -12.12
CA TRP A 15 13.44 14.79 -12.66
C TRP A 15 11.92 14.91 -12.53
N LEU A 16 11.44 15.31 -11.35
CA LEU A 16 10.02 15.44 -11.05
C LEU A 16 9.33 16.50 -11.93
N ASP A 17 9.99 17.63 -12.17
CA ASP A 17 9.49 18.67 -13.07
C ASP A 17 9.35 18.15 -14.50
N ARG A 18 10.42 17.56 -15.05
CA ARG A 18 10.39 16.98 -16.40
C ARG A 18 9.34 15.90 -16.56
N TYR A 19 9.13 15.07 -15.54
CA TYR A 19 8.07 14.06 -15.55
C TYR A 19 6.70 14.72 -15.56
N SER A 20 6.47 15.72 -14.72
CA SER A 20 5.18 16.42 -14.60
C SER A 20 4.82 17.14 -15.90
N ASP A 21 5.80 17.83 -16.51
CA ASP A 21 5.66 18.52 -17.79
C ASP A 21 5.31 17.56 -18.92
N ARG A 22 6.00 16.41 -19.01
CA ARG A 22 5.73 15.38 -20.04
C ARG A 22 4.31 14.81 -19.94
N HIS A 23 3.71 14.84 -18.76
CA HIS A 23 2.42 14.25 -18.48
C HIS A 23 1.31 15.29 -18.30
N ASP A 24 1.55 16.57 -18.66
CA ASP A 24 0.61 17.69 -18.55
C ASP A 24 -0.04 17.80 -17.15
N ARG A 25 0.77 17.62 -16.10
CA ARG A 25 0.32 17.66 -14.71
C ARG A 25 1.14 18.64 -13.90
N SER A 26 0.54 19.20 -12.84
CA SER A 26 1.31 19.95 -11.86
C SER A 26 2.20 19.02 -11.04
N THR A 27 3.36 19.53 -10.61
CA THR A 27 4.28 18.83 -9.69
C THR A 27 3.55 18.31 -8.45
N ALA A 28 2.61 19.10 -7.91
CA ALA A 28 1.82 18.72 -6.74
C ALA A 28 0.84 17.56 -7.02
N GLU A 29 0.27 17.46 -8.23
CA GLU A 29 -0.55 16.32 -8.63
C GLU A 29 0.30 15.05 -8.76
N THR A 30 1.47 15.17 -9.40
CA THR A 30 2.43 14.05 -9.54
C THR A 30 2.83 13.50 -8.17
N ILE A 31 3.16 14.37 -7.20
CA ILE A 31 3.47 13.97 -5.83
C ILE A 31 2.27 13.26 -5.18
N ARG A 32 1.05 13.79 -5.33
CA ARG A 32 -0.16 13.16 -4.79
C ARG A 32 -0.39 11.76 -5.35
N MET A 33 -0.21 11.56 -6.65
CA MET A 33 -0.32 10.24 -7.27
C MET A 33 0.76 9.29 -6.74
N ALA A 34 2.02 9.76 -6.66
CA ALA A 34 3.12 8.95 -6.15
C ALA A 34 2.87 8.49 -4.70
N ILE A 35 2.34 9.36 -3.84
CA ILE A 35 1.95 9.00 -2.47
C ILE A 35 0.87 7.92 -2.46
N LYS A 36 -0.18 8.03 -3.30
CA LYS A 36 -1.24 7.02 -3.39
C LYS A 36 -0.69 5.67 -3.85
N GLU A 37 0.18 5.66 -4.86
CA GLU A 37 0.81 4.43 -5.34
C GLU A 37 1.75 3.82 -4.29
N PHE A 38 2.46 4.65 -3.53
CA PHE A 38 3.28 4.17 -2.41
C PHE A 38 2.42 3.54 -1.31
N GLN A 39 1.32 4.19 -0.91
CA GLN A 39 0.38 3.64 0.07
C GLN A 39 -0.15 2.27 -0.33
N LYS A 40 -0.57 2.10 -1.60
CA LYS A 40 -1.05 0.80 -2.11
C LYS A 40 0.02 -0.28 -1.98
N LYS A 41 1.26 0.02 -2.38
CA LYS A 41 2.39 -0.93 -2.28
C LYS A 41 2.70 -1.30 -0.84
N THR A 42 2.61 -0.36 0.09
CA THR A 42 2.79 -0.64 1.52
C THR A 42 1.68 -1.56 2.04
N GLN A 43 0.42 -1.29 1.70
CA GLN A 43 -0.72 -2.13 2.09
C GLN A 43 -0.65 -3.55 1.52
N GLU A 44 -0.18 -3.73 0.29
CA GLU A 44 0.08 -5.06 -0.27
C GLU A 44 1.16 -5.81 0.52
N GLY A 45 2.18 -5.10 1.00
CA GLY A 45 3.20 -5.64 1.91
C GLY A 45 2.61 -6.09 3.25
N ASP A 46 1.70 -5.30 3.82
CA ASP A 46 1.00 -5.64 5.06
C ASP A 46 0.09 -6.87 4.87
N TYR A 47 -0.62 -6.97 3.75
CA TYR A 47 -1.42 -8.16 3.45
C TYR A 47 -0.56 -9.43 3.35
N ARG A 48 0.57 -9.37 2.65
CA ARG A 48 1.52 -10.49 2.58
C ARG A 48 2.09 -10.85 3.95
N ARG A 49 2.30 -9.86 4.80
CA ARG A 49 2.72 -10.07 6.19
C ARG A 49 1.63 -10.79 6.99
N VAL A 50 0.38 -10.34 6.93
CA VAL A 50 -0.75 -11.02 7.58
C VAL A 50 -0.91 -12.45 7.08
N LEU A 51 -0.80 -12.70 5.78
CA LEU A 51 -0.84 -14.06 5.22
C LEU A 51 0.30 -14.93 5.73
N LYS A 52 1.50 -14.37 5.88
CA LYS A 52 2.66 -15.09 6.42
C LYS A 52 2.48 -15.39 7.91
N ASP A 53 1.99 -14.42 8.67
CA ASP A 53 1.76 -14.55 10.11
C ASP A 53 0.59 -15.52 10.41
N THR A 54 -0.36 -15.65 9.48
CA THR A 54 -1.48 -16.60 9.58
C THR A 54 -1.21 -17.94 8.89
N ALA A 55 -0.08 -18.06 8.16
CA ALA A 55 0.26 -19.29 7.45
C ALA A 55 0.56 -20.42 8.45
N GLY A 56 -0.20 -21.51 8.34
CA GLY A 56 0.00 -22.69 9.18
C GLY A 56 -0.75 -22.65 10.52
N LEU A 57 -1.56 -21.62 10.80
CA LEU A 57 -2.49 -21.61 11.94
C LEU A 57 -3.43 -22.83 11.97
N LEU A 58 -3.70 -23.42 10.80
CA LEU A 58 -4.58 -24.59 10.66
C LEU A 58 -3.82 -25.90 10.38
N LYS A 59 -2.48 -25.92 10.49
CA LYS A 59 -1.73 -27.18 10.37
C LYS A 59 -2.01 -28.07 11.58
N GLY A 60 -2.67 -29.21 11.34
CA GLY A 60 -3.01 -30.20 12.37
C GLY A 60 -4.47 -30.18 12.83
N VAL A 61 -5.32 -29.34 12.23
CA VAL A 61 -6.77 -29.37 12.46
C VAL A 61 -7.41 -30.22 11.35
N ASP A 62 -8.00 -31.36 11.72
CA ASP A 62 -8.58 -32.33 10.77
C ASP A 62 -9.66 -31.74 9.87
N ASP A 63 -10.33 -30.67 10.30
CA ASP A 63 -11.39 -30.00 9.55
C ASP A 63 -11.13 -28.49 9.45
N SER A 64 -10.28 -28.15 8.47
CA SER A 64 -9.96 -26.77 8.11
C SER A 64 -11.21 -25.97 7.69
N VAL A 65 -12.27 -26.61 7.18
CA VAL A 65 -13.50 -25.94 6.74
C VAL A 65 -14.32 -25.46 7.94
N ARG A 66 -14.53 -26.33 8.93
CA ARG A 66 -15.26 -25.99 10.16
C ARG A 66 -14.56 -24.88 10.95
N SER A 67 -13.22 -24.89 10.95
CA SER A 67 -12.39 -23.88 11.62
C SER A 67 -12.52 -22.51 10.96
N VAL A 68 -12.52 -22.44 9.62
CA VAL A 68 -12.72 -21.20 8.87
C VAL A 68 -14.14 -20.66 9.01
N GLN A 69 -15.15 -21.54 9.03
CA GLN A 69 -16.54 -21.13 9.27
C GLN A 69 -16.72 -20.48 10.64
N LYS A 70 -16.11 -21.04 11.69
CA LYS A 70 -16.17 -20.50 13.04
C LYS A 70 -15.51 -19.12 13.13
N LEU A 71 -14.33 -18.95 12.51
CA LEU A 71 -13.65 -17.64 12.43
C LEU A 71 -14.49 -16.58 11.70
N ARG A 72 -15.19 -16.95 10.62
CA ARG A 72 -16.05 -16.00 9.89
C ARG A 72 -17.25 -15.54 10.71
N GLN A 73 -17.82 -16.42 11.53
CA GLN A 73 -18.93 -16.07 12.43
C GLN A 73 -18.52 -15.09 13.54
N GLU A 74 -17.23 -14.95 13.85
CA GLU A 74 -16.75 -13.95 14.82
C GLU A 74 -16.64 -12.53 14.23
N TRP A 75 -16.77 -12.39 12.90
CA TRP A 75 -16.64 -11.11 12.19
C TRP A 75 -17.98 -10.51 11.74
N ASP A 76 -19.07 -11.30 11.79
CA ASP A 76 -20.46 -10.86 11.60
C ASP A 76 -21.08 -10.42 12.95
#